data_AF-A0A3C1DLV1-F1
#
_entry.id   AF-A0A3C1DLV1-F1
#
_cell.length_a   1.000
_cell.length_b   1.000
_cell.length_c   1.000
_cell.angle_alpha   90.00
_cell.angle_beta   90.00
_cell.angle_gamma   90.00
#
_symmetry.space_group_name_H-M   'P 1'
#
loop_
_entity.id
_entity.type
_entity.pdbx_description
1 polymer ?
#
loop_
_entity_poly.entity_id
_entity_poly.type
_entity_poly.pdbx_seq_one_letter_code
_entity_poly.pdbx_strand_id
1 'polypeptide(L)'
;MDQRRFRPRRCTVAELPQAVRGFSTTFFTMFRKVNTEQYPEDKDKYPPKPAFHGRHQLNRHPDGLEKCVGCELCAWACPADAIYVEGADNEEGERHSPGERYGAVYQINYLRCILCGLCIEACPTRALTMTNEYELADNSREKLIYEKDDLLAPLMPGMVPPPHSMVAGTTAKDYYDGKVTGSTPAQADEVAAREVEKVSAEAASADERLADAAANEEAAIKVAQERVANDRAEVLADLAADEKEGGAQ
;
A
#
# COMPACT_ATOMS: atom_id res chain seq x y z
N MET A 1 -54.58 14.85 -31.80
CA MET A 1 -54.31 16.19 -32.35
C MET A 1 -55.35 17.16 -31.77
N ASP A 2 -55.01 17.82 -30.66
CA ASP A 2 -55.76 18.98 -30.16
C ASP A 2 -54.79 20.16 -30.09
N GLN A 3 -54.82 20.99 -31.13
CA GLN A 3 -53.94 22.15 -31.31
C GLN A 3 -54.48 23.44 -30.70
N ARG A 4 -55.40 23.37 -29.72
CA ARG A 4 -56.06 24.58 -29.19
C ARG A 4 -55.97 24.69 -27.68
N ARG A 5 -54.77 24.88 -27.13
CA ARG A 5 -54.58 25.46 -25.79
C ARG A 5 -53.15 25.94 -25.50
N PHE A 6 -52.57 26.75 -26.39
CA PHE A 6 -51.47 27.64 -26.01
C PHE A 6 -51.99 29.08 -26.05
N ARG A 7 -52.80 29.44 -25.05
CA ARG A 7 -53.10 30.86 -24.79
C ARG A 7 -51.87 31.42 -24.07
N PRO A 8 -51.10 32.35 -24.66
CA PRO A 8 -50.05 33.01 -23.90
C PRO A 8 -50.70 33.69 -22.70
N ARG A 9 -50.26 33.33 -21.50
CA ARG A 9 -50.69 34.01 -20.27
C ARG A 9 -50.33 35.49 -20.46
N ARG A 10 -51.33 36.37 -20.39
CA ARG A 10 -51.11 37.82 -20.40
C ARG A 10 -50.17 38.16 -19.25
N CYS A 11 -48.90 38.44 -19.56
CA CYS A 11 -47.94 38.97 -18.61
C CYS A 11 -48.35 40.40 -18.27
N THR A 12 -48.92 40.60 -17.08
CA THR A 12 -49.34 41.92 -16.55
C THR A 12 -48.20 42.73 -15.94
N VAL A 13 -46.95 42.38 -16.22
CA VAL A 13 -45.77 43.16 -15.84
C VAL A 13 -45.01 43.45 -17.12
N ALA A 14 -44.94 44.73 -17.47
CA ALA A 14 -44.33 45.27 -18.68
C ALA A 14 -43.15 44.42 -19.17
N GLU A 15 -43.16 44.11 -20.46
CA GLU A 15 -42.15 43.34 -21.16
C GLU A 15 -40.80 44.08 -21.11
N LEU A 16 -40.10 43.99 -19.98
CA LEU A 16 -38.66 44.12 -19.96
C LEU A 16 -38.12 43.15 -21.02
N PRO A 17 -37.28 43.63 -21.96
CA PRO A 17 -36.69 42.76 -22.97
C PRO A 17 -36.13 41.53 -22.26
N GLN A 18 -36.39 40.33 -22.79
CA GLN A 18 -35.97 39.08 -22.13
C GLN A 18 -34.48 39.10 -21.77
N ALA A 19 -33.67 39.81 -22.57
CA ALA A 19 -32.29 40.16 -22.29
C ALA A 19 -32.09 40.81 -20.92
N VAL A 20 -32.86 41.85 -20.56
CA VAL A 20 -32.72 42.57 -19.29
C VAL A 20 -33.11 41.69 -18.09
N ARG A 21 -34.09 40.79 -18.24
CA ARG A 21 -34.43 39.80 -17.20
C ARG A 21 -33.31 38.77 -16.98
N GLY A 22 -32.63 38.36 -18.05
CA GLY A 22 -31.44 37.50 -17.96
C GLY A 22 -30.25 38.22 -17.31
N PHE A 23 -29.97 39.46 -17.73
CA PHE A 23 -28.90 40.27 -17.16
C PHE A 23 -29.15 40.63 -15.70
N SER A 24 -30.40 40.90 -15.29
CA SER A 24 -30.70 41.20 -13.88
C SER A 24 -30.45 39.99 -12.98
N THR A 25 -30.80 38.78 -13.42
CA THR A 25 -30.52 37.54 -12.67
C THR A 25 -29.02 37.30 -12.51
N THR A 26 -28.24 37.55 -13.56
CA THR A 26 -26.78 37.44 -13.53
C THR A 26 -26.17 38.50 -12.60
N PHE A 27 -26.63 39.74 -12.71
CA PHE A 27 -26.20 40.86 -11.87
C PHE A 27 -26.45 40.58 -10.38
N PHE A 28 -27.65 40.09 -10.01
CA PHE A 28 -27.93 39.71 -8.62
C PHE A 28 -27.15 38.47 -8.16
N THR A 29 -26.78 37.57 -9.07
CA THR A 29 -25.96 36.40 -8.74
C THR A 29 -24.50 36.77 -8.46
N MET A 30 -23.99 37.85 -9.06
CA MET A 30 -22.63 38.36 -8.80
C MET A 30 -22.42 38.80 -7.34
N PHE A 31 -23.47 39.26 -6.66
CA PHE A 31 -23.43 39.64 -5.24
C PHE A 31 -23.80 38.50 -4.28
N ARG A 32 -24.11 37.30 -4.78
CA ARG A 32 -24.32 36.13 -3.91
C ARG A 32 -22.99 35.62 -3.40
N LYS A 33 -23.00 35.02 -2.20
CA LYS A 33 -21.84 34.32 -1.66
C LYS A 33 -21.43 33.19 -2.60
N VAL A 34 -20.15 33.10 -2.92
CA VAL A 34 -19.60 32.04 -3.76
C VAL A 34 -19.68 30.71 -2.99
N ASN A 35 -20.20 29.67 -3.65
CA ASN A 35 -20.33 28.33 -3.07
C ASN A 35 -19.10 27.45 -3.30
N THR A 36 -18.02 28.00 -3.85
CA THR A 36 -16.76 27.26 -4.05
C THR A 36 -16.04 27.09 -2.73
N GLU A 37 -15.32 25.98 -2.62
CA GLU A 37 -14.41 25.69 -1.52
C GLU A 37 -12.99 25.76 -2.06
N GLN A 38 -12.07 26.35 -1.28
CA GLN A 38 -10.66 26.43 -1.67
C GLN A 38 -9.96 25.14 -1.23
N TYR A 39 -9.98 24.13 -2.08
CA TYR A 39 -9.22 22.91 -1.86
C TYR A 39 -7.75 23.15 -2.26
N PRO A 40 -6.74 22.78 -1.44
CA PRO A 40 -6.80 21.88 -0.28
C PRO A 40 -6.93 22.56 1.11
N GLU A 41 -6.93 23.88 1.18
CA GLU A 41 -6.86 24.66 2.43
C GLU A 41 -8.12 24.50 3.32
N ASP A 42 -9.30 24.43 2.71
CA ASP A 42 -10.61 24.32 3.40
C ASP A 42 -11.16 22.86 3.46
N LYS A 43 -10.31 21.84 3.31
CA LYS A 43 -10.75 20.42 3.18
C LYS A 43 -11.64 19.93 4.34
N ASP A 44 -11.39 20.40 5.55
CA ASP A 44 -12.12 19.97 6.77
C ASP A 44 -13.51 20.59 6.91
N LYS A 45 -13.84 21.58 6.08
CA LYS A 45 -15.12 22.29 6.15
C LYS A 45 -16.32 21.37 5.87
N TYR A 46 -16.12 20.36 5.01
CA TYR A 46 -17.12 19.35 4.70
C TYR A 46 -16.48 17.96 4.71
N PRO A 47 -16.37 17.33 5.89
CA PRO A 47 -15.76 16.02 5.97
C PRO A 47 -16.61 14.97 5.22
N PRO A 48 -15.97 13.95 4.63
CA PRO A 48 -16.66 12.82 4.05
C PRO A 48 -17.60 12.16 5.07
N LYS A 49 -18.73 11.65 4.57
CA LYS A 49 -19.72 10.98 5.42
C LYS A 49 -19.14 9.68 5.99
N PRO A 50 -19.61 9.21 7.17
CA PRO A 50 -19.09 7.97 7.77
C PRO A 50 -19.23 6.70 6.91
N ALA A 51 -20.18 6.68 5.98
CA ALA A 51 -20.41 5.58 5.04
C ALA A 51 -19.77 5.82 3.66
N PHE A 52 -18.75 6.67 3.59
CA PHE A 52 -18.04 6.92 2.33
C PHE A 52 -17.15 5.72 1.97
N HIS A 53 -17.10 5.41 0.68
CA HIS A 53 -16.27 4.33 0.14
C HIS A 53 -14.98 4.92 -0.43
N GLY A 54 -13.94 5.01 0.41
CA GLY A 54 -12.59 5.48 0.04
C GLY A 54 -11.56 4.35 -0.06
N ARG A 55 -10.37 4.54 0.51
CA ARG A 55 -9.30 3.53 0.52
C ARG A 55 -9.69 2.30 1.33
N HIS A 56 -9.35 1.12 0.83
CA HIS A 56 -9.46 -0.12 1.60
C HIS A 56 -8.39 -0.17 2.71
N GLN A 57 -8.74 -0.78 3.84
CA GLN A 57 -7.85 -1.00 4.98
C GLN A 57 -8.11 -2.38 5.59
N LEU A 58 -7.04 -3.14 5.81
CA LEU A 58 -7.03 -4.41 6.52
C LEU A 58 -6.82 -4.15 8.02
N ASN A 59 -7.83 -4.46 8.81
CA ASN A 59 -7.82 -4.21 10.24
C ASN A 59 -7.11 -5.32 11.02
N ARG A 60 -6.57 -4.91 12.17
CA ARG A 60 -5.98 -5.79 13.19
C ARG A 60 -6.96 -6.00 14.35
N HIS A 61 -6.75 -7.09 15.08
CA HIS A 61 -7.33 -7.31 16.40
C HIS A 61 -6.64 -6.40 17.44
N PRO A 62 -7.26 -6.21 18.62
CA PRO A 62 -6.71 -5.36 19.68
C PRO A 62 -5.32 -5.76 20.20
N ASP A 63 -4.90 -7.01 20.00
CA ASP A 63 -3.58 -7.51 20.36
C ASP A 63 -2.51 -7.23 19.29
N GLY A 64 -2.92 -7.03 18.03
CA GLY A 64 -2.05 -6.75 16.89
C GLY A 64 -2.10 -7.79 15.76
N LEU A 65 -2.69 -8.97 16.03
CA LEU A 65 -2.92 -10.01 15.02
C LEU A 65 -3.83 -9.49 13.90
N GLU A 66 -3.63 -9.98 12.70
CA GLU A 66 -4.44 -9.62 11.54
C GLU A 66 -5.82 -10.29 11.64
N LYS A 67 -6.88 -9.56 11.23
CA LYS A 67 -8.24 -10.15 11.15
C LYS A 67 -8.42 -11.04 9.92
N CYS A 68 -7.59 -10.86 8.89
CA CYS A 68 -7.70 -11.57 7.63
C CYS A 68 -7.23 -13.02 7.78
N VAL A 69 -8.05 -13.97 7.34
CA VAL A 69 -7.72 -15.41 7.39
C VAL A 69 -7.34 -15.99 6.02
N GLY A 70 -7.24 -15.16 4.98
CA GLY A 70 -6.95 -15.64 3.63
C GLY A 70 -8.04 -16.54 3.04
N CYS A 71 -9.32 -16.26 3.30
CA CYS A 71 -10.46 -17.05 2.79
C CYS A 71 -10.83 -16.77 1.32
N GLU A 72 -10.20 -15.77 0.69
CA GLU A 72 -10.36 -15.42 -0.75
C GLU A 72 -11.78 -15.00 -1.19
N LEU A 73 -12.76 -14.97 -0.29
CA LEU A 73 -14.14 -14.57 -0.59
C LEU A 73 -14.26 -13.12 -1.11
N CYS A 74 -13.38 -12.22 -0.68
CA CYS A 74 -13.36 -10.85 -1.14
C CYS A 74 -12.90 -10.72 -2.59
N ALA A 75 -11.98 -11.58 -3.05
CA ALA A 75 -11.58 -11.66 -4.45
C ALA A 75 -12.73 -12.19 -5.30
N TRP A 76 -13.39 -13.26 -4.84
CA TRP A 76 -14.56 -13.82 -5.52
C TRP A 76 -15.74 -12.84 -5.63
N ALA A 77 -15.97 -12.04 -4.59
CA ALA A 77 -17.05 -11.04 -4.58
C ALA A 77 -16.74 -9.80 -5.43
N CYS A 78 -15.51 -9.62 -5.90
CA CYS A 78 -15.10 -8.42 -6.62
C CYS A 78 -15.66 -8.43 -8.07
N PRO A 79 -16.56 -7.51 -8.45
CA PRO A 79 -17.13 -7.50 -9.80
C PRO A 79 -16.11 -7.08 -10.88
N ALA A 80 -15.02 -6.43 -10.49
CA ALA A 80 -13.97 -5.95 -11.38
C ALA A 80 -12.70 -6.82 -11.35
N ASP A 81 -12.71 -7.92 -10.58
CA ASP A 81 -11.56 -8.82 -10.39
C ASP A 81 -10.25 -8.05 -10.10
N ALA A 82 -10.32 -7.17 -9.09
CA ALA A 82 -9.26 -6.23 -8.73
C ALA A 82 -8.40 -6.72 -7.56
N ILE A 83 -8.76 -7.82 -6.91
CA ILE A 83 -8.13 -8.30 -5.67
C ILE A 83 -7.49 -9.66 -5.95
N TYR A 84 -6.20 -9.79 -5.61
CA TYR A 84 -5.50 -11.07 -5.59
C TYR A 84 -5.21 -11.45 -4.15
N VAL A 85 -5.53 -12.69 -3.77
CA VAL A 85 -5.34 -13.20 -2.41
C VAL A 85 -4.78 -14.61 -2.49
N GLU A 86 -3.75 -14.88 -1.72
CA GLU A 86 -3.19 -16.21 -1.52
C GLU A 86 -3.13 -16.50 -0.02
N GLY A 87 -3.88 -17.50 0.43
CA GLY A 87 -3.86 -17.93 1.82
C GLY A 87 -2.75 -18.94 2.12
N ALA A 88 -2.05 -18.77 3.24
CA ALA A 88 -1.10 -19.75 3.79
C ALA A 88 -1.53 -20.21 5.19
N ASP A 89 -1.01 -21.34 5.63
CA ASP A 89 -1.28 -21.89 6.96
C ASP A 89 -0.36 -21.22 8.00
N ASN A 90 -0.89 -20.93 9.19
CA ASN A 90 -0.08 -20.42 10.31
C ASN A 90 0.73 -21.58 10.90
N GLU A 91 2.02 -21.35 11.13
CA GLU A 91 2.88 -22.31 11.80
C GLU A 91 2.85 -22.12 13.33
N GLU A 92 3.29 -23.14 14.06
CA GLU A 92 3.41 -23.08 15.52
C GLU A 92 4.55 -22.10 15.87
N GLY A 93 4.19 -20.97 16.45
CA GLY A 93 5.10 -19.86 16.68
C GLY A 93 4.94 -18.74 15.65
N GLU A 94 4.87 -19.00 14.35
CA GLU A 94 4.73 -17.94 13.34
C GLU A 94 3.27 -17.66 12.97
N ARG A 95 2.56 -17.06 13.93
CA ARG A 95 1.12 -16.80 13.80
C ARG A 95 0.84 -15.33 13.45
N HIS A 96 0.23 -15.11 12.30
CA HIS A 96 -0.18 -13.78 11.82
C HIS A 96 -1.66 -13.48 12.07
N SER A 97 -2.50 -14.52 12.15
CA SER A 97 -3.93 -14.42 12.42
C SER A 97 -4.36 -15.38 13.53
N PRO A 98 -5.49 -15.15 14.22
CA PRO A 98 -5.99 -16.08 15.24
C PRO A 98 -6.43 -17.45 14.67
N GLY A 99 -6.69 -17.54 13.36
CA GLY A 99 -7.16 -18.76 12.71
C GLY A 99 -6.05 -19.75 12.33
N GLU A 100 -6.42 -20.81 11.63
CA GLU A 100 -5.44 -21.76 11.07
C GLU A 100 -4.70 -21.17 9.86
N ARG A 101 -5.29 -20.16 9.20
CA ARG A 101 -4.79 -19.57 7.95
C ARG A 101 -4.68 -18.05 8.04
N TYR A 102 -3.77 -17.48 7.25
CA TYR A 102 -3.61 -16.04 7.06
C TYR A 102 -3.47 -15.70 5.58
N GLY A 103 -3.68 -14.43 5.21
CA GLY A 103 -3.40 -13.98 3.84
C GLY A 103 -1.91 -13.74 3.69
N ALA A 104 -1.19 -14.63 3.01
CA ALA A 104 0.24 -14.47 2.74
C ALA A 104 0.46 -13.33 1.74
N VAL A 105 -0.26 -13.39 0.62
CA VAL A 105 -0.27 -12.34 -0.39
C VAL A 105 -1.66 -11.72 -0.41
N TYR A 106 -1.71 -10.39 -0.34
CA TYR A 106 -2.95 -9.65 -0.49
C TYR A 106 -2.66 -8.41 -1.33
N GLN A 107 -3.28 -8.29 -2.49
CA GLN A 107 -3.06 -7.17 -3.40
C GLN A 107 -4.38 -6.61 -3.90
N ILE A 108 -4.49 -5.27 -3.95
CA ILE A 108 -5.63 -4.58 -4.56
C ILE A 108 -5.13 -3.65 -5.66
N ASN A 109 -5.64 -3.84 -6.87
CA ASN A 109 -5.37 -2.96 -7.99
C ASN A 109 -6.39 -1.81 -8.05
N TYR A 110 -5.98 -0.62 -7.63
CA TYR A 110 -6.85 0.58 -7.62
C TYR A 110 -7.18 1.12 -9.01
N LEU A 111 -6.47 0.69 -10.06
CA LEU A 111 -6.83 1.05 -11.45
C LEU A 111 -8.01 0.22 -11.98
N ARG A 112 -8.29 -0.94 -11.36
CA ARG A 112 -9.45 -1.78 -11.68
C ARG A 112 -10.60 -1.61 -10.69
N CYS A 113 -10.27 -1.30 -9.44
CA CYS A 113 -11.26 -1.20 -8.39
C CYS A 113 -12.30 -0.11 -8.68
N ILE A 114 -13.59 -0.48 -8.61
CA ILE A 114 -14.72 0.44 -8.79
C ILE A 114 -15.31 0.96 -7.47
N LEU A 115 -14.63 0.73 -6.34
CA LEU A 115 -15.01 1.19 -5.00
C LEU A 115 -16.46 0.85 -4.59
N CYS A 116 -16.95 -0.33 -5.02
CA CYS A 116 -18.34 -0.74 -4.79
C CYS A 116 -18.66 -1.17 -3.34
N GLY A 117 -17.65 -1.61 -2.57
CA GLY A 117 -17.82 -2.08 -1.19
C GLY A 117 -18.29 -3.54 -1.03
N LEU A 118 -18.52 -4.29 -2.12
CA LEU A 118 -18.99 -5.69 -2.04
C LEU A 118 -18.00 -6.62 -1.31
N CYS A 119 -16.70 -6.34 -1.40
CA CYS A 119 -15.65 -7.10 -0.71
C CYS A 119 -15.75 -7.00 0.83
N ILE A 120 -16.29 -5.90 1.36
CA ILE A 120 -16.48 -5.70 2.81
C ILE A 120 -17.64 -6.57 3.30
N GLU A 121 -18.77 -6.52 2.59
CA GLU A 121 -19.97 -7.28 2.95
C GLU A 121 -19.74 -8.78 2.79
N ALA A 122 -18.91 -9.18 1.83
CA ALA A 122 -18.51 -10.57 1.63
C ALA A 122 -17.52 -11.08 2.70
N CYS A 123 -16.88 -10.20 3.47
CA CYS A 123 -15.84 -10.58 4.42
C CYS A 123 -16.45 -11.17 5.71
N PRO A 124 -16.30 -12.48 5.99
CA PRO A 124 -16.93 -13.10 7.16
C PRO A 124 -16.32 -12.62 8.49
N THR A 125 -15.03 -12.25 8.48
CA THR A 125 -14.30 -11.79 9.68
C THR A 125 -14.29 -10.27 9.83
N ARG A 126 -14.91 -9.54 8.89
CA ARG A 126 -14.85 -8.06 8.81
C ARG A 126 -13.42 -7.52 8.91
N ALA A 127 -12.48 -8.20 8.26
CA ALA A 127 -11.09 -7.80 8.21
C ALA A 127 -10.87 -6.56 7.33
N LEU A 128 -11.54 -6.52 6.18
CA LEU A 128 -11.44 -5.43 5.22
C LEU A 128 -12.52 -4.37 5.51
N THR A 129 -12.12 -3.11 5.60
CA THR A 129 -13.03 -1.96 5.70
C THR A 129 -12.63 -0.87 4.73
N MET A 130 -13.55 0.05 4.44
CA MET A 130 -13.25 1.26 3.66
C MET A 130 -13.05 2.43 4.61
N THR A 131 -12.02 3.21 4.35
CA THR A 131 -11.72 4.46 5.02
C THR A 131 -12.35 5.62 4.26
N ASN A 132 -12.26 6.80 4.86
CA ASN A 132 -12.74 8.03 4.25
C ASN A 132 -11.70 8.72 3.35
N GLU A 133 -10.56 8.07 3.09
CA GLU A 133 -9.50 8.65 2.29
C GLU A 133 -9.78 8.48 0.79
N TYR A 134 -9.72 9.60 0.05
CA TYR A 134 -10.05 9.66 -1.37
C TYR A 134 -8.88 10.15 -2.25
N GLU A 135 -7.77 10.58 -1.65
CA GLU A 135 -6.61 11.15 -2.34
C GLU A 135 -5.63 10.04 -2.74
N LEU A 136 -6.07 9.14 -3.63
CA LEU A 136 -5.32 7.94 -4.03
C LEU A 136 -4.49 8.13 -5.31
N ALA A 137 -4.37 9.36 -5.81
CA ALA A 137 -3.69 9.62 -7.06
C ALA A 137 -2.17 9.43 -6.93
N ASP A 138 -1.57 8.67 -7.84
CA ASP A 138 -0.13 8.51 -7.96
C ASP A 138 0.30 8.63 -9.44
N ASN A 139 1.59 8.84 -9.67
CA ASN A 139 2.19 9.10 -10.97
C ASN A 139 2.59 7.83 -11.73
N SER A 140 2.53 6.66 -11.09
CA SER A 140 2.95 5.39 -11.71
C SER A 140 1.91 4.30 -11.52
N ARG A 141 1.80 3.41 -12.51
CA ARG A 141 0.85 2.30 -12.51
C ARG A 141 1.10 1.31 -11.38
N GLU A 142 2.36 1.02 -11.11
CA GLU A 142 2.81 0.02 -10.13
C GLU A 142 2.41 0.41 -8.71
N LYS A 143 2.57 1.69 -8.34
CA LYS A 143 2.17 2.21 -7.02
C LYS A 143 0.67 2.20 -6.75
N LEU A 144 -0.16 2.01 -7.78
CA LEU A 144 -1.62 1.87 -7.62
C LEU A 144 -2.04 0.40 -7.43
N ILE A 145 -1.07 -0.52 -7.38
CA ILE A 145 -1.27 -1.89 -6.93
C ILE A 145 -0.79 -1.92 -5.49
N TYR A 146 -1.73 -1.88 -4.56
CA TYR A 146 -1.38 -1.85 -3.14
C TYR A 146 -1.19 -3.28 -2.67
N GLU A 147 -0.10 -3.51 -1.95
CA GLU A 147 0.20 -4.80 -1.35
C GLU A 147 -0.36 -4.88 0.08
N LYS A 148 -0.14 -6.01 0.73
CA LYS A 148 -0.69 -6.30 2.05
C LYS A 148 -0.22 -5.25 3.07
N ASP A 149 1.05 -4.89 3.01
CA ASP A 149 1.67 -3.95 3.94
C ASP A 149 1.12 -2.52 3.80
N ASP A 150 0.78 -2.09 2.58
CA ASP A 150 0.15 -0.78 2.32
C ASP A 150 -1.30 -0.71 2.83
N LEU A 151 -1.98 -1.86 2.87
CA LEU A 151 -3.38 -1.97 3.27
C LEU A 151 -3.54 -2.19 4.77
N LEU A 152 -2.53 -2.75 5.45
CA LEU A 152 -2.60 -3.07 6.86
C LEU A 152 -2.74 -1.82 7.73
N ALA A 153 -3.64 -1.90 8.71
CA ALA A 153 -3.78 -0.86 9.71
C ALA A 153 -2.46 -0.69 10.49
N PRO A 154 -2.06 0.56 10.77
CA PRO A 154 -0.90 0.82 11.61
C PRO A 154 -1.16 0.26 13.02
N LEU A 155 -0.08 -0.17 13.68
CA LEU A 155 -0.14 -0.64 15.06
C LEU A 155 -0.46 0.54 15.98
N MET A 156 -1.53 0.41 16.77
CA MET A 156 -1.87 1.40 17.78
C MET A 156 -1.03 1.19 19.05
N PRO A 157 -0.86 2.22 19.89
CA PRO A 157 -0.14 2.08 21.16
C PRO A 157 -0.75 0.98 22.03
N GLY A 158 0.07 0.01 22.45
CA GLY A 158 -0.37 -1.16 23.22
C GLY A 158 -0.72 -2.40 22.39
N MET A 159 -0.53 -2.37 21.07
CA MET A 159 -0.53 -3.56 20.22
C MET A 159 0.90 -4.10 20.05
N VAL A 160 1.02 -5.40 19.82
CA VAL A 160 2.29 -6.09 19.52
C VAL A 160 2.32 -6.46 18.04
N PRO A 161 3.42 -6.23 17.30
CA PRO A 161 3.49 -6.64 15.90
C PRO A 161 3.44 -8.17 15.77
N PRO A 162 2.68 -8.73 14.81
CA PRO A 162 2.78 -10.15 14.47
C PRO A 162 4.13 -10.45 13.81
N PRO A 163 4.65 -11.69 13.91
CA PRO A 163 3.99 -12.89 14.42
C PRO A 163 4.11 -13.08 15.95
N HIS A 164 3.02 -13.49 16.60
CA HIS A 164 3.00 -13.84 18.03
C HIS A 164 1.88 -14.83 18.37
N SER A 165 1.97 -15.54 19.49
CA SER A 165 0.92 -16.50 19.88
C SER A 165 -0.42 -15.81 20.18
N MET A 166 -1.52 -16.56 20.16
CA MET A 166 -2.80 -16.08 20.70
C MET A 166 -2.72 -15.86 22.21
N VAL A 167 -3.66 -15.08 22.75
CA VAL A 167 -3.84 -14.92 24.20
C VAL A 167 -4.15 -16.27 24.84
N ALA A 168 -3.42 -16.62 25.90
CA ALA A 168 -3.54 -17.92 26.57
C ALA A 168 -4.98 -18.21 27.03
N GLY A 169 -5.48 -19.41 26.72
CA GLY A 169 -6.83 -19.85 27.10
C GLY A 169 -7.96 -19.31 26.21
N THR A 170 -7.64 -18.58 25.13
CA THR A 170 -8.64 -18.14 24.14
C THR A 170 -8.65 -19.04 22.92
N THR A 171 -9.78 -19.07 22.22
CA THR A 171 -9.95 -19.75 20.93
C THR A 171 -10.04 -18.73 19.79
N ALA A 172 -9.81 -19.17 18.55
CA ALA A 172 -9.97 -18.32 17.37
C ALA A 172 -11.36 -17.64 17.30
N LYS A 173 -12.41 -18.30 17.80
CA LYS A 173 -13.76 -17.73 17.83
C LYS A 173 -13.87 -16.56 18.81
N ASP A 174 -13.19 -16.62 19.96
CA ASP A 174 -13.21 -15.58 20.98
C ASP A 174 -12.63 -14.24 20.46
N TYR A 175 -11.71 -14.31 19.50
CA TYR A 175 -11.18 -13.16 18.78
C TYR A 175 -12.22 -12.46 17.91
N TYR A 176 -13.01 -13.23 17.15
CA TYR A 176 -14.06 -12.68 16.27
C TYR A 176 -15.32 -12.27 17.03
N ASP A 177 -15.57 -12.88 18.19
CA ASP A 177 -16.63 -12.47 19.13
C ASP A 177 -16.25 -11.20 19.92
N GLY A 178 -15.01 -10.72 19.81
CA GLY A 178 -14.54 -9.48 20.45
C GLY A 178 -14.20 -9.60 21.94
N LYS A 179 -13.89 -10.81 22.43
CA LYS A 179 -13.54 -11.05 23.85
C LYS A 179 -12.10 -10.66 24.18
N VAL A 180 -11.22 -10.60 23.17
CA VAL A 180 -9.82 -10.18 23.32
C VAL A 180 -9.75 -8.65 23.18
N THR A 181 -9.30 -7.97 24.24
CA THR A 181 -9.31 -6.51 24.33
C THR A 181 -7.94 -5.86 24.19
N GLY A 182 -6.86 -6.63 24.21
CA GLY A 182 -5.49 -6.12 24.06
C GLY A 182 -4.45 -7.24 24.09
N SER A 183 -3.19 -6.86 23.91
CA SER A 183 -2.06 -7.78 24.01
C SER A 183 -1.70 -8.09 25.46
N THR A 184 -1.09 -9.25 25.67
CA THR A 184 -0.55 -9.69 26.96
C THR A 184 0.96 -9.45 27.05
N PRO A 185 1.52 -9.29 28.26
CA PRO A 185 2.96 -9.15 28.44
C PRO A 185 3.76 -10.32 27.85
N ALA A 186 3.25 -11.54 27.95
CA ALA A 186 3.88 -12.73 27.39
C ALA A 186 4.06 -12.65 25.87
N GLN A 187 3.08 -12.09 25.14
CA GLN A 187 3.19 -11.87 23.70
C GLN A 187 4.24 -10.79 23.38
N ALA A 188 4.31 -9.74 24.19
CA ALA A 188 5.32 -8.70 24.03
C ALA A 188 6.74 -9.26 24.28
N ASP A 189 6.91 -10.10 25.30
CA ASP A 189 8.18 -10.77 25.60
C ASP A 189 8.60 -11.74 24.48
N GLU A 190 7.64 -12.48 23.90
CA GLU A 190 7.89 -13.37 22.76
C GLU A 190 8.39 -12.60 21.53
N VAL A 191 7.72 -11.51 21.20
CA VAL A 191 8.11 -10.68 20.05
C VAL A 191 9.44 -9.98 20.29
N ALA A 192 9.69 -9.47 21.50
CA ALA A 192 10.98 -8.89 21.84
C ALA A 192 12.12 -9.93 21.73
N ALA A 193 11.89 -11.17 22.18
CA ALA A 193 12.88 -12.25 22.04
C ALA A 193 13.16 -12.58 20.57
N ARG A 194 12.13 -12.60 19.71
CA ARG A 194 12.28 -12.82 18.27
C ARG A 194 12.92 -11.67 17.54
N GLU A 195 12.62 -10.43 17.91
CA GLU A 195 13.30 -9.27 17.34
C GLU A 195 14.80 -9.33 17.62
N VAL A 196 15.20 -9.72 18.83
CA VAL A 196 16.62 -9.93 19.16
C VAL A 196 17.23 -11.04 18.30
N GLU A 197 16.51 -12.15 18.10
CA GLU A 197 16.98 -13.25 17.24
C GLU A 197 17.10 -12.81 15.78
N LYS A 198 16.10 -12.10 15.24
CA LYS A 198 16.09 -11.59 13.87
C LYS A 198 17.21 -10.58 13.64
N VAL A 199 17.42 -9.64 14.57
CA VAL A 199 18.52 -8.68 14.49
C VAL A 199 19.87 -9.40 14.55
N SER A 200 19.99 -10.44 15.37
CA SER A 200 21.21 -11.26 15.44
C SER A 200 21.45 -12.05 14.15
N ALA A 201 20.40 -12.60 13.53
CA ALA A 201 20.47 -13.31 12.25
C ALA A 201 20.75 -12.35 11.08
N GLU A 202 20.13 -11.17 11.07
CA GLU A 202 20.40 -10.12 10.08
C GLU A 202 21.83 -9.61 10.21
N ALA A 203 22.35 -9.42 11.43
CA ALA A 203 23.75 -9.09 11.68
C ALA A 203 24.69 -10.18 11.17
N ALA A 204 24.40 -11.46 11.45
CA ALA A 204 25.18 -12.58 10.92
C ALA A 204 25.16 -12.63 9.38
N SER A 205 23.99 -12.42 8.76
CA SER A 205 23.87 -12.35 7.29
C SER A 205 24.56 -11.13 6.68
N ALA A 206 24.70 -10.04 7.44
CA ALA A 206 25.39 -8.83 7.01
C ALA A 206 26.92 -9.04 7.10
N ASP A 207 27.40 -9.67 8.17
CA ASP A 207 28.80 -10.07 8.31
C ASP A 207 29.23 -11.05 7.22
N GLU A 208 28.37 -12.02 6.87
CA GLU A 208 28.62 -12.96 5.77
C GLU A 208 28.64 -12.25 4.41
N ARG A 209 27.70 -11.34 4.14
CA ARG A 209 27.70 -10.50 2.93
C ARG A 209 28.93 -9.58 2.84
N LEU A 210 29.42 -9.05 3.97
CA LEU A 210 30.63 -8.24 4.03
C LEU A 210 31.89 -9.08 3.76
N ALA A 211 31.94 -10.30 4.27
CA ALA A 211 33.02 -11.25 3.98
C ALA A 211 33.03 -11.67 2.51
N ASP A 212 31.87 -11.95 1.92
CA ASP A 212 31.72 -12.27 0.50
C ASP A 212 32.11 -11.10 -0.41
N ALA A 213 31.72 -9.87 -0.04
CA ALA A 213 32.11 -8.66 -0.75
C ALA A 213 33.64 -8.45 -0.71
N ALA A 214 34.26 -8.61 0.46
CA ALA A 214 35.72 -8.49 0.61
C ALA A 214 36.48 -9.56 -0.19
N ALA A 215 35.99 -10.81 -0.20
CA ALA A 215 36.59 -11.89 -0.97
C ALA A 215 36.48 -11.65 -2.50
N ASN A 216 35.34 -11.11 -2.96
CA ASN A 216 35.16 -10.74 -4.37
C ASN A 216 36.06 -9.57 -4.78
N GLU A 217 36.26 -8.59 -3.89
CA GLU A 217 37.16 -7.47 -4.13
C GLU A 217 38.63 -7.93 -4.17
N GLU A 218 39.04 -8.81 -3.26
CA GLU A 218 40.39 -9.40 -3.25
C GLU A 218 40.65 -10.25 -4.51
N ALA A 219 39.66 -11.04 -4.94
CA ALA A 219 39.71 -11.79 -6.19
C ALA A 219 39.83 -10.87 -7.42
N ALA A 220 39.08 -9.77 -7.46
CA ALA A 220 39.15 -8.78 -8.54
C ALA A 220 40.51 -8.09 -8.59
N ILE A 221 41.09 -7.74 -7.44
CA ILE A 221 42.44 -7.16 -7.34
C ILE A 221 43.48 -8.14 -7.87
N LYS A 222 43.39 -9.42 -7.51
CA LYS A 222 44.34 -10.45 -7.99
C LYS A 222 44.29 -10.63 -9.50
N VAL A 223 43.09 -10.68 -10.10
CA VAL A 223 42.92 -10.75 -11.56
C VAL A 223 43.48 -9.51 -12.24
N ALA A 224 43.30 -8.32 -11.66
CA ALA A 224 43.87 -7.09 -12.18
C ALA A 224 45.41 -7.09 -12.12
N GLN A 225 46.00 -7.56 -11.02
CA GLN A 225 47.45 -7.69 -10.87
C GLN A 225 48.05 -8.68 -11.87
N GLU A 226 47.39 -9.82 -12.11
CA GLU A 226 47.81 -10.81 -13.12
C GLU A 226 47.76 -10.23 -14.54
N ARG A 227 46.73 -9.44 -14.87
CA ARG A 227 46.67 -8.72 -16.16
C ARG A 227 47.80 -7.71 -16.31
N VAL A 228 48.04 -6.87 -15.31
CA VAL A 228 49.14 -5.89 -15.33
C VAL A 228 50.50 -6.58 -15.44
N ALA A 229 50.69 -7.74 -14.82
CA ALA A 229 51.92 -8.52 -14.93
C ALA A 229 52.14 -9.07 -16.34
N ASN A 230 51.08 -9.58 -16.98
CA ASN A 230 51.12 -10.05 -18.37
C ASN A 230 51.38 -8.90 -19.35
N ASP A 231 50.65 -7.79 -19.23
CA ASP A 231 50.84 -6.60 -20.09
C ASP A 231 52.26 -6.05 -19.96
N ARG A 232 52.83 -6.03 -18.74
CA ARG A 232 54.22 -5.61 -18.53
C ARG A 232 55.22 -6.57 -19.16
N ALA A 233 54.95 -7.88 -19.13
CA ALA A 233 55.79 -8.88 -19.78
C ALA A 233 55.76 -8.74 -21.30
N GLU A 234 54.59 -8.44 -21.88
CA GLU A 234 54.44 -8.13 -23.31
C GLU A 234 55.22 -6.88 -23.70
N VAL A 235 55.05 -5.76 -22.98
CA VAL A 235 55.79 -4.51 -23.27
C VAL A 235 57.31 -4.69 -23.13
N LEU A 236 57.78 -5.48 -22.15
CA LEU A 236 59.20 -5.77 -22.02
C LEU A 236 59.73 -6.67 -23.14
N ALA A 237 58.93 -7.61 -23.63
CA ALA A 237 59.27 -8.45 -24.78
C ALA A 237 59.36 -7.61 -26.06
N ASP A 238 58.44 -6.66 -26.25
CA ASP A 238 58.43 -5.74 -27.40
C ASP A 238 59.65 -4.80 -27.38
N LEU A 239 59.98 -4.21 -26.23
CA LEU A 239 61.18 -3.37 -26.08
C LEU A 239 62.48 -4.15 -26.32
N ALA A 240 62.55 -5.42 -25.89
CA ALA A 240 63.70 -6.28 -26.15
C ALA A 240 63.80 -6.71 -27.62
N ALA A 241 62.68 -6.73 -28.36
CA ALA A 241 62.67 -6.92 -29.80
C ALA A 241 63.17 -5.65 -30.52
N ASP A 242 62.74 -4.46 -30.09
CA ASP A 242 63.21 -3.18 -30.63
C ASP A 242 64.71 -2.94 -30.41
N GLU A 243 65.28 -3.32 -29.25
CA GLU A 243 66.74 -3.22 -29.02
C GLU A 243 67.56 -4.13 -29.96
N LYS A 244 66.99 -5.26 -30.41
CA LYS A 244 67.65 -6.13 -31.40
C LYS A 244 67.59 -5.58 -32.82
N GLU A 245 66.58 -4.78 -33.14
CA GLU A 245 66.46 -4.12 -34.45
C GLU A 245 67.26 -2.79 -34.50
N GLY A 246 67.41 -2.08 -33.37
CA GLY A 246 68.14 -0.81 -33.28
C GLY A 246 69.68 -0.90 -33.26
N GLY A 247 70.26 -2.09 -33.16
CA GLY A 247 71.72 -2.32 -33.16
C GLY A 247 72.37 -2.45 -34.55
N ALA A 248 71.62 -2.21 -35.62
CA ALA A 248 72.05 -2.34 -37.01
C ALA A 248 72.13 -0.96 -37.71
N GLN A 249 72.94 -0.04 -37.19
CA GLN A 249 73.44 1.13 -37.92
C GLN A 249 74.90 1.43 -37.52
#